data_AF-A0A2Y9IQZ9-F1
#
_entry.id   AF-A0A2Y9IQZ9-F1
#
_cell.length_a   1.000
_cell.length_b   1.000
_cell.length_c   1.000
_cell.angle_alpha   90.00
_cell.angle_beta   90.00
_cell.angle_gamma   90.00
#
_symmetry.space_group_name_H-M   'P 1'
#
loop_
_entity.id
_entity.type
_entity.pdbx_description
1 polymer ?
#
loop_
_entity_poly.entity_id
_entity_poly.type
_entity_poly.pdbx_seq_one_letter_code
_entity_poly.pdbx_strand_id
1 'polypeptide(L)'
;MRAGNGIMRNCCRIQCRGSCIIYCEDSSIIKAFRNIPGITLLNVSKLNVLKLAPGGHVGHFCIWTESAFCKLDDLYGTWHKAASLKSHYNLPMHKMLDIDLSRILEKSRDPKSPLSTMQEESSQGPEEESIEEPENHVEAKPVSKTLCLNTILRQAKNHKLWMDKAAETIEAKSDEKGVLGKKPVVGKKGKMAVGVKKQKKPVVGEKAAARRNQQLTRSLQKRNPVKKPGA
;
A
#
# COMPACT_ATOMS: atom_id res chain seq x y z
N MET A 1 8.46 -26.01 27.63
CA MET A 1 7.91 -25.95 29.02
C MET A 1 6.78 -24.91 29.01
N ARG A 2 5.66 -25.13 29.69
CA ARG A 2 4.55 -24.16 29.75
C ARG A 2 4.99 -22.94 30.57
N ALA A 3 4.67 -21.72 30.12
CA ALA A 3 4.95 -20.51 30.88
C ALA A 3 3.93 -20.28 32.03
N GLY A 4 4.39 -19.67 33.13
CA GLY A 4 3.55 -19.20 34.23
C GLY A 4 3.11 -20.26 35.25
N ASN A 5 2.13 -19.90 36.07
CA ASN A 5 1.67 -20.69 37.23
C ASN A 5 1.00 -22.04 36.86
N GLY A 6 0.84 -22.35 35.57
CA GLY A 6 0.37 -23.66 35.12
C GLY A 6 1.36 -24.79 35.43
N ILE A 7 2.65 -24.46 35.60
CA ILE A 7 3.69 -25.43 35.99
C ILE A 7 3.34 -26.08 37.33
N MET A 8 2.90 -25.29 38.31
CA MET A 8 2.54 -25.74 39.67
C MET A 8 1.21 -26.52 39.72
N ARG A 9 0.41 -26.48 38.65
CA ARG A 9 -0.93 -27.11 38.57
C ARG A 9 -0.93 -28.37 37.70
N ASN A 10 0.16 -29.14 37.70
CA ASN A 10 0.32 -30.38 36.92
C ASN A 10 0.14 -30.22 35.39
N CYS A 11 0.27 -29.00 34.85
CA CYS A 11 0.16 -28.69 33.42
C CYS A 11 1.47 -28.15 32.83
N CYS A 12 2.62 -28.63 33.32
CA CYS A 12 3.94 -28.06 33.01
C CYS A 12 4.42 -28.27 31.56
N ARG A 13 3.91 -29.28 30.85
CA ARG A 13 4.32 -29.62 29.47
C ARG A 13 3.25 -29.19 28.47
N ILE A 14 3.71 -28.68 27.32
CA ILE A 14 2.88 -28.35 26.17
C ILE A 14 3.43 -29.10 24.96
N GLN A 15 2.55 -29.57 24.09
CA GLN A 15 2.87 -30.29 22.88
C GLN A 15 1.93 -29.83 21.77
N CYS A 16 2.44 -29.78 20.55
CA CYS A 16 1.61 -29.57 19.37
C CYS A 16 0.71 -30.79 19.15
N ARG A 17 -0.47 -30.57 18.56
CA ARG A 17 -1.30 -31.66 18.07
C ARG A 17 -0.71 -32.18 16.75
N GLY A 18 -0.62 -33.50 16.62
CA GLY A 18 -0.14 -34.18 15.42
C GLY A 18 -1.30 -34.69 14.59
N SER A 19 -1.16 -35.87 14.01
CA SER A 19 -2.20 -36.48 13.17
C SER A 19 -3.31 -37.10 14.00
N CYS A 20 -4.52 -37.09 13.44
CA CYS A 20 -5.66 -37.81 13.98
C CYS A 20 -5.89 -39.10 13.20
N ILE A 21 -5.79 -40.27 13.85
CA ILE A 21 -6.09 -41.56 13.23
C ILE A 21 -7.52 -41.94 13.59
N ILE A 22 -8.32 -42.19 12.55
CA ILE A 22 -9.73 -42.54 12.68
C ILE A 22 -9.93 -43.99 12.25
N TYR A 23 -10.50 -44.79 13.14
CA TYR A 23 -10.66 -46.23 12.98
C TYR A 23 -12.08 -46.68 13.35
N CYS A 24 -12.51 -47.84 12.84
CA CYS A 24 -13.82 -48.42 13.15
C CYS A 24 -13.76 -49.36 14.37
N GLU A 25 -12.89 -50.35 14.29
CA GLU A 25 -12.74 -51.41 15.30
C GLU A 25 -11.36 -51.37 15.96
N ASP A 26 -11.32 -51.75 17.25
CA ASP A 26 -10.13 -51.71 18.08
C ASP A 26 -9.23 -52.95 17.87
N SER A 27 -8.67 -53.10 16.66
CA SER A 27 -7.73 -54.18 16.32
C SER A 27 -6.32 -53.92 16.85
N SER A 28 -6.17 -53.68 18.16
CA SER A 28 -4.91 -53.32 18.85
C SER A 28 -4.27 -51.98 18.45
N ILE A 29 -4.90 -51.22 17.56
CA ILE A 29 -4.48 -49.88 17.09
C ILE A 29 -4.21 -48.94 18.26
N ILE A 30 -5.07 -48.95 19.29
CA ILE A 30 -4.86 -48.12 20.49
C ILE A 30 -3.52 -48.43 21.16
N LYS A 31 -3.18 -49.71 21.30
CA LYS A 31 -1.94 -50.11 21.99
C LYS A 31 -0.70 -49.70 21.17
N ALA A 32 -0.79 -49.78 19.85
CA ALA A 32 0.30 -49.40 18.95
C ALA A 32 0.57 -47.89 18.97
N PHE A 33 -0.47 -47.06 18.87
CA PHE A 33 -0.31 -45.62 18.65
C PHE A 33 -0.36 -44.76 19.93
N ARG A 34 -0.82 -45.29 21.07
CA ARG A 34 -0.95 -44.50 22.33
C ARG A 34 0.36 -43.92 22.86
N ASN A 35 1.50 -44.54 22.54
CA ASN A 35 2.81 -44.12 23.06
C ASN A 35 3.49 -43.07 22.17
N ILE A 36 2.90 -42.76 21.01
CA ILE A 36 3.48 -41.78 20.09
C ILE A 36 2.91 -40.39 20.47
N PRO A 37 3.76 -39.42 20.83
CA PRO A 37 3.28 -38.10 21.24
C PRO A 37 2.62 -37.36 20.07
N GLY A 38 1.56 -36.60 20.37
CA GLY A 38 0.85 -35.78 19.40
C GLY A 38 -0.21 -36.52 18.57
N ILE A 39 -0.17 -37.85 18.48
CA ILE A 39 -1.20 -38.62 17.77
C ILE A 39 -2.48 -38.68 18.58
N THR A 40 -3.62 -38.45 17.92
CA THR A 40 -4.95 -38.63 18.51
C THR A 40 -5.69 -39.77 17.84
N LEU A 41 -6.29 -40.64 18.65
CA LEU A 41 -7.10 -41.76 18.18
C LEU A 41 -8.60 -41.42 18.34
N LEU A 42 -9.37 -41.72 17.30
CA LEU A 42 -10.82 -41.51 17.25
C LEU A 42 -11.53 -42.71 16.65
N ASN A 43 -12.66 -43.09 17.25
CA ASN A 43 -13.57 -44.05 16.66
C ASN A 43 -14.58 -43.32 15.75
N VAL A 44 -14.80 -43.85 14.55
CA VAL A 44 -15.74 -43.33 13.54
C VAL A 44 -17.16 -43.19 14.05
N SER A 45 -17.63 -44.13 14.87
CA SER A 45 -18.98 -44.06 15.44
C SER A 45 -19.10 -42.98 16.53
N LYS A 46 -17.98 -42.49 17.07
CA LYS A 46 -17.90 -41.53 18.18
C LYS A 46 -16.93 -40.39 17.85
N LEU A 47 -17.16 -39.73 16.73
CA LEU A 47 -16.36 -38.56 16.32
C LEU A 47 -16.57 -37.40 17.30
N ASN A 48 -15.47 -36.77 17.72
CA ASN A 48 -15.49 -35.65 18.66
C ASN A 48 -14.94 -34.39 18.00
N VAL A 49 -15.74 -33.34 17.96
CA VAL A 49 -15.38 -32.02 17.40
C VAL A 49 -14.16 -31.42 18.10
N LEU A 50 -14.01 -31.60 19.42
CA LEU A 50 -12.87 -31.05 20.17
C LEU A 50 -11.52 -31.63 19.72
N LYS A 51 -11.53 -32.86 19.21
CA LYS A 51 -10.34 -33.55 18.71
C LYS A 51 -10.15 -33.34 17.20
N LEU A 52 -11.23 -33.19 16.43
CA LEU A 52 -11.17 -32.90 14.99
C LEU A 52 -10.84 -31.43 14.69
N ALA A 53 -11.24 -30.51 15.56
CA ALA A 53 -10.98 -29.08 15.43
C ALA A 53 -10.32 -28.55 16.72
N PRO A 54 -9.06 -28.92 17.00
CA PRO A 54 -8.36 -28.46 18.19
C PRO A 54 -8.25 -26.93 18.17
N GLY A 55 -8.67 -26.28 19.27
CA GLY A 55 -8.67 -24.82 19.36
C GLY A 55 -9.67 -24.11 18.44
N GLY A 56 -10.64 -24.82 17.86
CA GLY A 56 -11.69 -24.25 17.01
C GLY A 56 -11.29 -24.04 15.54
N HIS A 57 -10.09 -24.47 15.14
CA HIS A 57 -9.65 -24.40 13.75
C HIS A 57 -10.03 -25.68 13.00
N VAL A 58 -10.59 -25.53 11.80
CA VAL A 58 -10.86 -26.66 10.89
C VAL A 58 -9.60 -27.07 10.14
N GLY A 59 -9.54 -28.32 9.66
CA GLY A 59 -8.41 -28.82 8.86
C GLY A 59 -7.34 -29.55 9.67
N HIS A 60 -7.72 -30.27 10.72
CA HIS A 60 -6.81 -31.18 11.41
C HIS A 60 -6.46 -32.38 10.50
N PHE A 61 -5.18 -32.71 10.39
CA PHE A 61 -4.72 -33.76 9.50
C PHE A 61 -5.21 -35.14 9.99
N CYS A 62 -6.12 -35.75 9.22
CA CYS A 62 -6.77 -37.01 9.56
C CYS A 62 -6.29 -38.15 8.66
N ILE A 63 -5.97 -39.30 9.27
CA ILE A 63 -5.61 -40.56 8.62
C ILE A 63 -6.77 -41.53 8.84
N TRP A 64 -7.34 -42.04 7.76
CA TRP A 64 -8.50 -42.93 7.79
C TRP A 64 -8.08 -44.37 7.46
N THR A 65 -8.59 -45.33 8.22
CA THR A 65 -8.58 -46.75 7.79
C THR A 65 -9.68 -46.98 6.76
N GLU A 66 -9.52 -47.96 5.87
CA GLU A 66 -10.52 -48.29 4.83
C GLU A 66 -11.93 -48.51 5.42
N SER A 67 -12.06 -49.38 6.42
CA SER A 67 -13.35 -49.69 7.07
C SER A 67 -13.99 -48.47 7.75
N ALA A 68 -13.15 -47.55 8.24
CA ALA A 68 -13.61 -46.29 8.83
C ALA A 68 -14.22 -45.37 7.77
N PHE A 69 -13.59 -45.34 6.59
CA PHE A 69 -14.04 -44.51 5.49
C PHE A 69 -15.37 -45.01 4.92
N CYS A 70 -15.50 -46.33 4.68
CA CYS A 70 -16.76 -46.91 4.20
C CYS A 70 -17.94 -46.67 5.16
N LYS A 71 -17.70 -46.70 6.47
CA LYS A 71 -18.75 -46.52 7.48
C LYS A 71 -19.29 -45.08 7.57
N LEU A 72 -18.59 -44.09 7.00
CA LEU A 72 -19.09 -42.71 6.97
C LEU A 72 -20.35 -42.57 6.12
N ASP A 73 -20.41 -43.28 5.01
CA ASP A 73 -21.58 -43.27 4.12
C ASP A 73 -22.82 -43.83 4.83
N ASP A 74 -22.65 -44.84 5.70
CA ASP A 74 -23.74 -45.37 6.52
C ASP A 74 -24.15 -44.44 7.68
N LEU A 75 -23.19 -43.71 8.25
CA LEU A 75 -23.38 -42.80 9.38
C LEU A 75 -24.05 -41.49 8.98
N TYR A 76 -23.62 -40.90 7.87
CA TYR A 76 -24.06 -39.57 7.44
C TYR A 76 -24.95 -39.64 6.21
N GLY A 77 -24.77 -40.63 5.33
CA GLY A 77 -25.51 -40.73 4.07
C GLY A 77 -24.98 -39.79 2.98
N THR A 78 -25.78 -39.66 1.93
CA THR A 78 -25.58 -38.67 0.86
C THR A 78 -26.77 -37.72 0.82
N TRP A 79 -26.73 -36.67 0.01
CA TRP A 79 -27.90 -35.79 -0.15
C TRP A 79 -29.15 -36.53 -0.65
N HIS A 80 -29.00 -37.63 -1.39
CA HIS A 80 -30.10 -38.43 -1.93
C HIS A 80 -30.54 -39.57 -1.01
N LYS A 81 -29.62 -40.12 -0.20
CA LYS A 81 -29.87 -41.26 0.68
C LYS A 81 -29.63 -40.85 2.13
N ALA A 82 -30.68 -40.86 2.94
CA ALA A 82 -30.59 -40.56 4.37
C ALA A 82 -29.65 -41.53 5.12
N ALA A 83 -29.14 -41.10 6.27
CA ALA A 83 -28.27 -41.90 7.11
C ALA A 83 -28.98 -43.19 7.58
N SER A 84 -28.26 -44.31 7.57
CA SER A 84 -28.79 -45.59 8.04
C SER A 84 -28.66 -45.73 9.56
N LEU A 85 -27.51 -45.32 10.10
CA LEU A 85 -27.20 -45.49 11.52
C LEU A 85 -27.74 -44.36 12.41
N LYS A 86 -28.07 -43.20 11.81
CA LYS A 86 -28.54 -42.03 12.54
C LYS A 86 -29.98 -41.68 12.13
N SER A 87 -30.92 -41.91 13.04
CA SER A 87 -32.34 -41.62 12.82
C SER A 87 -32.57 -40.14 12.57
N HIS A 88 -33.43 -39.83 11.59
CA HIS A 88 -33.87 -38.46 11.25
C HIS A 88 -32.71 -37.50 10.96
N TYR A 89 -31.63 -37.98 10.36
CA TYR A 89 -30.49 -37.16 9.95
C TYR A 89 -30.26 -37.22 8.45
N ASN A 90 -30.01 -36.05 7.85
CA ASN A 90 -29.57 -35.90 6.47
C ASN A 90 -28.51 -34.78 6.39
N LEU A 91 -27.74 -34.75 5.31
CA LEU A 91 -26.71 -33.73 5.09
C LEU A 91 -27.34 -32.34 4.94
N PRO A 92 -26.71 -31.29 5.51
CA PRO A 92 -27.10 -29.91 5.26
C PRO A 92 -27.05 -29.57 3.76
N MET A 93 -28.02 -28.77 3.31
CA MET A 93 -27.99 -28.20 1.97
C MET A 93 -26.96 -27.06 1.89
N HIS A 94 -26.17 -27.04 0.81
CA HIS A 94 -25.29 -25.92 0.53
C HIS A 94 -26.14 -24.70 0.14
N LYS A 95 -25.74 -23.50 0.57
CA LYS A 95 -26.45 -22.26 0.22
C LYS A 95 -26.17 -21.80 -1.22
N MET A 96 -24.97 -22.12 -1.72
CA MET A 96 -24.51 -21.79 -3.06
C MET A 96 -23.88 -23.04 -3.64
N LEU A 97 -24.26 -23.42 -4.88
CA LEU A 97 -23.75 -24.61 -5.56
C LEU A 97 -22.28 -24.44 -5.96
N ASP A 98 -21.95 -23.29 -6.53
CA ASP A 98 -20.61 -22.97 -7.02
C ASP A 98 -19.93 -21.97 -6.09
N ILE A 99 -18.75 -22.32 -5.56
CA ILE A 99 -18.00 -21.49 -4.61
C ILE A 99 -17.02 -20.57 -5.35
N ASP A 100 -16.70 -20.88 -6.61
CA ASP A 100 -15.70 -20.14 -7.40
C ASP A 100 -16.31 -18.87 -8.00
N LEU A 101 -16.32 -17.80 -7.19
CA LEU A 101 -16.80 -16.50 -7.59
C LEU A 101 -16.00 -15.92 -8.77
N SER A 102 -14.69 -16.18 -8.85
CA SER A 102 -13.85 -15.66 -9.92
C SER A 102 -14.29 -16.19 -11.27
N ARG A 103 -14.56 -17.50 -11.36
CA ARG A 103 -15.11 -18.12 -12.58
C ARG A 103 -16.50 -17.60 -12.93
N ILE A 104 -17.38 -17.45 -11.94
CA ILE A 104 -18.74 -16.93 -12.16
C ILE A 104 -18.68 -15.49 -12.69
N LEU A 105 -17.81 -14.66 -12.10
CA LEU A 105 -17.63 -13.28 -12.49
C LEU A 105 -17.03 -13.16 -13.89
N GLU A 106 -16.02 -13.97 -14.22
CA GLU A 106 -15.42 -13.99 -15.55
C GLU A 106 -16.43 -14.43 -16.62
N LYS A 107 -17.21 -15.49 -16.35
CA LYS A 107 -18.31 -15.91 -17.22
C LYS A 107 -19.39 -14.84 -17.37
N SER A 108 -19.70 -14.11 -16.29
CA SER A 108 -20.68 -13.02 -16.35
C SER A 108 -20.18 -11.80 -17.11
N ARG A 109 -18.87 -11.69 -17.38
CA ARG A 109 -18.23 -10.59 -18.11
C ARG A 109 -18.29 -10.76 -19.63
N ASP A 110 -19.00 -11.77 -20.12
CA ASP A 110 -19.32 -11.90 -21.53
C ASP A 110 -19.83 -10.55 -22.07
N PRO A 111 -19.42 -10.10 -23.28
CA PRO A 111 -19.71 -8.76 -23.81
C PRO A 111 -21.21 -8.50 -24.07
N LYS A 112 -22.05 -9.50 -23.86
CA LYS A 112 -23.52 -9.42 -23.95
C LYS A 112 -24.19 -9.19 -22.58
N SER A 113 -23.42 -9.17 -21.50
CA SER A 113 -23.93 -8.92 -20.15
C SER A 113 -24.12 -7.42 -19.91
N PRO A 114 -25.15 -7.01 -19.15
CA PRO A 114 -25.47 -5.60 -18.93
C PRO A 114 -24.54 -4.89 -17.92
N LEU A 115 -23.36 -5.44 -17.62
CA LEU A 115 -22.45 -4.84 -16.66
C LEU A 115 -21.76 -3.62 -17.25
N SER A 116 -22.04 -2.46 -16.65
CA SER A 116 -21.45 -1.17 -17.01
C SER A 116 -19.93 -1.21 -16.86
N THR A 117 -19.21 -0.61 -17.81
CA THR A 117 -17.75 -0.49 -17.77
C THR A 117 -17.32 0.25 -16.50
N MET A 118 -16.48 -0.38 -15.68
CA MET A 118 -15.82 0.27 -14.55
C MET A 118 -14.95 1.41 -15.09
N GLN A 119 -15.34 2.66 -14.82
CA GLN A 119 -14.47 3.81 -15.05
C GLN A 119 -13.51 3.90 -13.88
N GLU A 120 -12.21 3.66 -14.12
CA GLU A 120 -11.19 4.10 -13.18
C GLU A 120 -11.15 5.62 -13.26
N GLU A 121 -11.69 6.29 -12.24
CA GLU A 121 -11.59 7.74 -12.14
C GLU A 121 -10.11 8.11 -12.05
N SER A 122 -9.62 8.85 -13.05
CA SER A 122 -8.30 9.45 -13.01
C SER A 122 -8.25 10.42 -11.84
N SER A 123 -7.35 10.18 -10.89
CA SER A 123 -7.07 11.14 -9.84
C SER A 123 -6.59 12.46 -10.47
N GLN A 124 -7.30 13.56 -10.22
CA GLN A 124 -6.88 14.91 -10.61
C GLN A 124 -5.45 15.17 -10.11
N GLY A 125 -4.54 15.46 -11.05
CA GLY A 125 -3.19 15.91 -10.75
C GLY A 125 -3.19 17.27 -10.05
N PRO A 126 -2.09 17.65 -9.36
CA PRO A 126 -2.00 18.97 -8.76
C PRO A 126 -2.19 20.06 -9.82
N GLU A 127 -3.00 21.06 -9.50
CA GLU A 127 -3.19 22.25 -10.33
C GLU A 127 -1.87 23.04 -10.33
N GLU A 128 -1.07 22.86 -11.38
CA GLU A 128 0.18 23.60 -11.55
C GLU A 128 -0.12 25.06 -11.92
N GLU A 129 0.41 26.00 -11.13
CA GLU A 129 0.28 27.43 -11.40
C GLU A 129 0.88 27.74 -12.79
N SER A 130 0.04 28.27 -13.68
CA SER A 130 0.30 28.44 -15.13
C SER A 130 1.36 29.49 -15.50
N ILE A 131 2.31 29.78 -14.61
CA ILE A 131 3.29 30.87 -14.73
C ILE A 131 4.70 30.32 -15.01
N GLU A 132 5.02 29.11 -14.54
CA GLU A 132 6.40 28.60 -14.64
C GLU A 132 6.67 27.83 -15.96
N GLU A 133 5.64 27.31 -16.64
CA GLU A 133 5.78 26.62 -17.92
C GLU A 133 5.02 27.34 -19.06
N PRO A 134 5.71 27.81 -20.12
CA PRO A 134 5.09 28.64 -21.16
C PRO A 134 4.14 27.85 -22.07
N GLU A 135 4.21 26.52 -22.08
CA GLU A 135 3.37 25.67 -22.93
C GLU A 135 1.93 25.61 -22.40
N ASN A 136 1.77 25.40 -21.09
CA ASN A 136 0.47 25.36 -20.41
C ASN A 136 -0.27 26.71 -20.50
N HIS A 137 0.47 27.82 -20.50
CA HIS A 137 -0.11 29.17 -20.65
C HIS A 137 -0.75 29.39 -22.03
N VAL A 138 -0.25 28.69 -23.04
CA VAL A 138 -0.70 28.90 -24.41
C VAL A 138 -1.87 27.99 -24.75
N GLU A 139 -1.84 26.77 -24.24
CA GLU A 139 -2.99 25.88 -24.31
C GLU A 139 -4.21 26.51 -23.62
N ALA A 140 -4.00 27.20 -22.50
CA ALA A 140 -5.06 27.91 -21.79
C ALA A 140 -5.49 29.24 -22.45
N LYS A 141 -4.56 29.98 -23.10
CA LYS A 141 -4.83 31.31 -23.69
C LYS A 141 -4.07 31.49 -25.01
N PRO A 142 -4.69 31.28 -26.19
CA PRO A 142 -3.97 31.28 -27.46
C PRO A 142 -3.33 32.65 -27.83
N VAL A 143 -3.94 33.76 -27.39
CA VAL A 143 -3.46 35.14 -27.66
C VAL A 143 -2.22 35.51 -26.83
N SER A 144 -1.87 34.73 -25.82
CA SER A 144 -0.72 35.04 -24.96
C SER A 144 0.62 34.96 -25.70
N LYS A 145 0.80 34.01 -26.64
CA LYS A 145 2.01 33.91 -27.48
C LYS A 145 2.24 35.18 -28.29
N THR A 146 1.21 35.70 -28.93
CA THR A 146 1.32 36.90 -29.78
C THR A 146 1.59 38.15 -28.95
N LEU A 147 0.96 38.29 -27.79
CA LEU A 147 1.25 39.39 -26.86
C LEU A 147 2.70 39.36 -26.36
N CYS A 148 3.20 38.18 -25.95
CA CYS A 148 4.59 38.01 -25.52
C CYS A 148 5.57 38.43 -26.63
N LEU A 149 5.39 37.91 -27.85
CA LEU A 149 6.23 38.26 -29.00
C LEU A 149 6.23 39.77 -29.30
N ASN A 150 5.06 40.41 -29.31
CA ASN A 150 4.94 41.85 -29.55
C ASN A 150 5.65 42.67 -28.47
N THR A 151 5.59 42.26 -27.20
CA THR A 151 6.30 42.95 -26.13
C THR A 151 7.82 42.82 -26.24
N ILE A 152 8.34 41.65 -26.63
CA ILE A 152 9.77 41.43 -26.88
C ILE A 152 10.26 42.30 -28.02
N LEU A 153 9.53 42.34 -29.14
CA LEU A 153 9.86 43.19 -30.29
C LEU A 153 9.86 44.68 -29.89
N ARG A 154 8.91 45.11 -29.07
CA ARG A 154 8.84 46.49 -28.56
C ARG A 154 10.03 46.83 -27.67
N GLN A 155 10.41 45.93 -26.76
CA GLN A 155 11.58 46.12 -25.89
C GLN A 155 12.88 46.18 -26.70
N ALA A 156 13.05 45.30 -27.68
CA ALA A 156 14.24 45.30 -28.55
C ALA A 156 14.36 46.61 -29.35
N LYS A 157 13.25 47.12 -29.89
CA LYS A 157 13.21 48.42 -30.59
C LYS A 157 13.58 49.58 -29.64
N ASN A 158 13.02 49.59 -28.43
CA ASN A 158 13.30 50.64 -27.44
C ASN A 158 14.76 50.58 -26.95
N HIS A 159 15.30 49.38 -26.75
CA HIS A 159 16.71 49.20 -26.39
C HIS A 159 17.63 49.71 -27.50
N LYS A 160 17.32 49.40 -28.76
CA LYS A 160 18.07 49.92 -29.91
C LYS A 160 18.04 51.45 -29.97
N LEU A 161 16.86 52.05 -29.84
CA LEU A 161 16.70 53.51 -29.75
C LEU A 161 17.51 54.12 -28.59
N TRP A 162 17.52 53.46 -27.43
CA TRP A 162 18.30 53.90 -26.28
C TRP A 162 19.81 53.81 -26.54
N MET A 163 20.28 52.74 -27.20
CA MET A 163 21.67 52.59 -27.64
C MET A 163 22.07 53.67 -28.65
N ASP A 164 21.25 53.91 -29.68
CA ASP A 164 21.53 54.89 -30.73
C ASP A 164 21.60 56.31 -30.14
N LYS A 165 20.66 56.65 -29.24
CA LYS A 165 20.66 57.93 -28.51
C LYS A 165 21.85 58.07 -27.55
N ALA A 166 22.26 56.98 -26.90
CA ALA A 166 23.45 56.97 -26.06
C ALA A 166 24.72 57.17 -26.90
N ALA A 167 24.79 56.58 -28.09
CA ALA A 167 25.89 56.78 -29.05
C ALA A 167 25.96 58.24 -29.52
N GLU A 168 24.84 58.84 -29.94
CA GLU A 168 24.77 60.28 -30.29
C GLU A 168 25.22 61.19 -29.14
N THR A 169 24.87 60.85 -27.90
CA THR A 169 25.28 61.62 -26.71
C THR A 169 26.78 61.49 -26.40
N ILE A 170 27.38 60.33 -26.71
CA ILE A 170 28.82 60.12 -26.56
C ILE A 170 29.57 60.89 -27.65
N GLU A 171 29.12 60.84 -28.90
CA GLU A 171 29.69 61.61 -30.01
C GLU A 171 29.63 63.12 -29.73
N ALA A 172 28.50 63.63 -29.22
CA ALA A 172 28.34 65.03 -28.81
C ALA A 172 29.21 65.43 -27.60
N LYS A 173 29.71 64.48 -26.80
CA LYS A 173 30.62 64.73 -25.66
C LYS A 173 32.09 64.55 -26.02
N SER A 174 32.42 63.79 -27.06
CA SER A 174 33.80 63.66 -27.56
C SER A 174 34.28 64.89 -28.34
N ASP A 175 33.38 65.78 -28.74
CA ASP A 175 33.72 67.12 -29.25
C ASP A 175 34.19 68.08 -28.13
N GLU A 176 34.03 67.70 -26.84
CA GLU A 176 34.58 68.40 -25.68
C GLU A 176 35.59 67.52 -24.92
N LYS A 177 36.79 67.31 -25.47
CA LYS A 177 37.88 66.55 -24.80
C LYS A 177 38.68 67.40 -23.80
N GLY A 178 39.00 66.83 -22.63
CA GLY A 178 40.33 67.06 -22.00
C GLY A 178 40.55 66.87 -20.48
N VAL A 179 41.33 65.83 -20.13
CA VAL A 179 42.49 65.81 -19.18
C VAL A 179 42.35 65.43 -17.67
N LEU A 180 43.15 64.40 -17.33
CA LEU A 180 43.82 63.91 -16.09
C LEU A 180 43.34 64.23 -14.65
N GLY A 181 43.38 63.18 -13.82
CA GLY A 181 42.83 63.13 -12.47
C GLY A 181 43.66 63.69 -11.31
N LYS A 182 43.00 63.72 -10.13
CA LYS A 182 43.58 63.92 -8.79
C LYS A 182 42.72 63.16 -7.75
N LYS A 183 43.35 62.51 -6.77
CA LYS A 183 42.82 62.26 -5.41
C LYS A 183 43.65 63.14 -4.45
N PRO A 184 43.07 63.78 -3.41
CA PRO A 184 42.89 63.12 -2.11
C PRO A 184 41.74 63.63 -1.18
N VAL A 185 41.22 62.69 -0.36
CA VAL A 185 40.99 62.70 1.12
C VAL A 185 40.25 63.85 1.88
N VAL A 186 39.12 63.45 2.51
CA VAL A 186 38.53 63.75 3.86
C VAL A 186 37.93 65.12 4.21
N GLY A 187 36.67 65.07 4.68
CA GLY A 187 36.04 66.02 5.61
C GLY A 187 34.97 65.32 6.49
N LYS A 188 35.05 65.48 7.81
CA LYS A 188 34.33 64.73 8.87
C LYS A 188 33.02 65.40 9.31
N LYS A 189 32.09 64.53 9.75
CA LYS A 189 31.09 64.64 10.85
C LYS A 189 29.84 65.54 10.70
N GLY A 190 28.68 64.86 10.73
CA GLY A 190 27.44 65.29 11.38
C GLY A 190 26.59 64.04 11.70
N LYS A 191 26.30 63.81 12.99
CA LYS A 191 25.51 62.67 13.53
C LYS A 191 24.01 62.97 13.51
N MET A 192 23.16 61.96 13.28
CA MET A 192 22.04 61.50 14.15
C MET A 192 21.67 60.06 13.69
N ALA A 193 21.96 58.99 14.45
CA ALA A 193 21.04 58.28 15.37
C ALA A 193 19.70 57.89 14.69
N VAL A 194 19.29 56.63 14.54
CA VAL A 194 19.03 55.58 15.55
C VAL A 194 18.84 54.23 14.84
N GLY A 195 19.19 53.11 15.51
CA GLY A 195 18.47 51.83 15.31
C GLY A 195 19.31 50.60 14.99
N VAL A 196 19.52 49.76 16.00
CA VAL A 196 20.39 48.57 16.03
C VAL A 196 19.68 47.31 15.48
N LYS A 197 20.41 46.48 14.72
CA LYS A 197 20.55 45.00 14.83
C LYS A 197 20.69 44.32 13.47
N LYS A 198 21.93 43.95 13.15
CA LYS A 198 22.31 43.04 12.07
C LYS A 198 21.90 41.62 12.48
N GLN A 199 20.84 41.07 11.89
CA GLN A 199 20.49 39.66 12.01
C GLN A 199 21.00 38.86 10.79
N LYS A 200 21.48 37.66 11.11
CA LYS A 200 21.99 36.60 10.23
C LYS A 200 20.92 36.14 9.22
N LYS A 201 21.36 35.73 8.03
CA LYS A 201 20.59 34.90 7.08
C LYS A 201 20.04 33.65 7.78
N PRO A 202 18.78 33.24 7.57
CA PRO A 202 18.34 31.89 7.81
C PRO A 202 18.60 31.02 6.57
N VAL A 203 19.23 29.86 6.80
CA VAL A 203 19.30 28.73 5.88
C VAL A 203 18.02 27.91 6.12
N VAL A 204 17.11 27.88 5.15
CA VAL A 204 15.98 26.93 5.13
C VAL A 204 15.92 26.34 3.73
N GLY A 205 16.54 25.16 3.56
CA GLY A 205 16.50 24.40 2.31
C GLY A 205 16.68 22.89 2.47
N GLU A 206 16.85 22.36 3.69
CA GLU A 206 17.30 20.97 3.87
C GLU A 206 16.37 20.08 4.73
N LYS A 207 15.28 20.61 5.29
CA LYS A 207 14.36 19.82 6.15
C LYS A 207 13.08 19.31 5.46
N ALA A 208 12.80 19.72 4.23
CA ALA A 208 11.60 19.27 3.49
C ALA A 208 11.81 17.94 2.74
N ALA A 209 13.02 17.67 2.26
CA ALA A 209 13.34 16.46 1.49
C ALA A 209 13.32 15.18 2.35
N ALA A 210 13.71 15.26 3.63
CA ALA A 210 13.78 14.10 4.51
C ALA A 210 12.41 13.54 4.93
N ARG A 211 11.36 14.38 4.99
CA ARG A 211 10.00 13.93 5.35
C ARG A 211 9.30 13.18 4.20
N ARG A 212 9.54 13.58 2.94
CA ARG A 212 8.98 12.90 1.76
C ARG A 212 9.51 11.48 1.60
N ASN A 213 10.80 11.25 1.86
CA ASN A 213 11.41 9.91 1.74
C ASN A 213 11.03 8.94 2.87
N GLN A 214 10.64 9.43 4.06
CA GLN A 214 10.07 8.56 5.11
C GLN A 214 8.62 8.14 4.82
N GLN A 215 7.87 8.92 4.05
CA GLN A 215 6.47 8.62 3.73
C GLN A 215 6.35 7.61 2.57
N LEU A 216 7.30 7.67 1.62
CA LEU A 216 7.38 6.78 0.46
C LEU A 216 7.86 5.35 0.82
N THR A 217 8.75 5.23 1.81
CA THR A 217 9.18 3.92 2.35
C THR A 217 8.07 3.24 3.16
N ARG A 218 7.19 4.03 3.80
CA ARG A 218 6.05 3.53 4.58
C ARG A 218 4.84 3.14 3.71
N SER A 219 4.71 3.70 2.51
CA SER A 219 3.68 3.32 1.53
C SER A 219 4.08 2.08 0.70
N LEU A 220 5.37 1.89 0.43
CA LEU A 220 5.89 0.71 -0.27
C LEU A 220 5.85 -0.58 0.58
N GLN A 221 5.90 -0.48 1.92
CA GLN A 221 5.72 -1.63 2.82
C GLN A 221 4.23 -2.06 2.97
N LYS A 222 3.27 -1.25 2.54
CA LYS A 222 1.83 -1.59 2.59
C LYS A 222 1.28 -2.28 1.34
N ARG A 223 2.09 -2.45 0.27
CA ARG A 223 1.63 -3.02 -1.01
C ARG A 223 2.02 -4.49 -1.27
N ASN A 224 2.69 -5.17 -0.34
CA ASN A 224 2.97 -6.60 -0.46
C ASN A 224 2.10 -7.41 0.52
N PRO A 225 1.20 -8.31 0.07
CA PRO A 225 0.56 -9.27 0.96
C PRO A 225 1.56 -10.39 1.27
N VAL A 226 2.30 -10.26 2.36
CA VAL A 226 3.08 -11.35 2.94
C VAL A 226 2.12 -12.30 3.67
N LYS A 227 2.18 -13.58 3.27
CA LYS A 227 1.61 -14.75 3.94
C LYS A 227 1.72 -14.64 5.47
N LYS A 228 0.61 -14.81 6.19
CA LYS A 228 0.63 -15.01 7.65
C LYS A 228 1.21 -16.39 7.97
N PRO A 229 2.23 -16.52 8.83
CA PRO A 229 2.41 -17.74 9.61
C PRO A 229 1.39 -17.76 10.74
N GLY A 230 0.82 -18.93 10.99
CA GLY A 230 -0.24 -19.15 11.96
C GLY A 230 0.17 -18.90 13.41
N ALA A 231 -0.83 -18.58 14.20
CA ALA A 231 -0.93 -18.81 15.64
C ALA A 231 -2.39 -19.10 15.95
#